data_AF-A0A966TTU9-F1
#
_entry.id   AF-A0A966TTU9-F1
#
_cell.length_a   1.000
_cell.length_b   1.000
_cell.length_c   1.000
_cell.angle_alpha   90.00
_cell.angle_beta   90.00
_cell.angle_gamma   90.00
#
_symmetry.space_group_name_H-M   'P 1'
#
loop_
_entity.id
_entity.type
_entity.pdbx_description
1 polymer ?
#
loop_
_entity_poly.entity_id
_entity_poly.type
_entity_poly.pdbx_seq_one_letter_code
_entity_poly.pdbx_strand_id
1 'polypeptide(L)'
;MRLLSFRTAAGASYGVARADGVVDLGRRLGDRFPTLRALLEAGPAGLDAARAEQGADHALDTISFLPVVPDAQKIIGIGLNYRSHVAEAAGREPPPFPRVFSRWNDSVVGHGEALPRPIASEQFDYEGELALIIGKPGRHIAKQSAFEHIAGYACFTDGSLRDWQQHTTTSGKNFFRSGACGPWMVTADAVPDPTALTLASRLNGKQVQHASTGDLIYDIPTLLAYISAITPLAAGDIIATGTPEGVGSRRKWRERCATPSLPRKARAAWMSFSRLRAAWPANRPFTASMRRLMPPISPPSRPQSRRRVCGTARARRCAARAKWLLPWPNVLPGASQRISCRTSW
;
A
#
# COMPACT_ATOMS: atom_id res chain seq x y z
N MET A 1 6.44 -16.70 1.88
CA MET A 1 5.07 -16.50 2.41
C MET A 1 4.57 -15.09 2.09
N ARG A 2 3.32 -14.72 2.42
CA ARG A 2 2.75 -13.37 2.23
C ARG A 2 2.30 -12.79 3.57
N LEU A 3 2.87 -11.67 3.99
CA LEU A 3 2.57 -11.01 5.28
C LEU A 3 1.88 -9.66 5.05
N LEU A 4 0.83 -9.37 5.82
CA LEU A 4 0.08 -8.12 5.76
C LEU A 4 -0.25 -7.58 7.15
N SER A 5 -0.46 -6.28 7.24
CA SER A 5 -1.20 -5.65 8.33
C SER A 5 -2.62 -5.31 7.87
N PHE A 6 -3.57 -5.44 8.79
CA PHE A 6 -4.99 -5.26 8.48
C PHE A 6 -5.76 -4.76 9.69
N ARG A 7 -7.02 -4.38 9.47
CA ARG A 7 -7.97 -3.95 10.48
C ARG A 7 -9.27 -4.74 10.34
N THR A 8 -9.79 -5.17 11.47
CA THR A 8 -11.12 -5.77 11.64
C THR A 8 -11.96 -4.93 12.59
N ALA A 9 -13.19 -5.38 12.89
CA ALA A 9 -14.00 -4.77 13.94
C ALA A 9 -13.34 -4.82 15.33
N ALA A 10 -12.44 -5.80 15.57
CA ALA A 10 -11.73 -5.94 16.84
C ALA A 10 -10.53 -4.98 16.97
N GLY A 11 -10.04 -4.40 15.87
CA GLY A 11 -8.89 -3.50 15.88
C GLY A 11 -7.89 -3.79 14.76
N ALA A 12 -6.71 -3.18 14.87
CA ALA A 12 -5.60 -3.44 13.95
C ALA A 12 -4.87 -4.73 14.37
N SER A 13 -4.45 -5.52 13.37
CA SER A 13 -3.65 -6.72 13.54
C SER A 13 -2.71 -6.91 12.33
N TYR A 14 -1.98 -8.02 12.32
CA TYR A 14 -1.15 -8.46 11.22
C TYR A 14 -1.21 -9.99 11.07
N GLY A 15 -0.83 -10.50 9.91
CA GLY A 15 -1.09 -11.90 9.59
C GLY A 15 -0.42 -12.43 8.34
N VAL A 16 -0.67 -13.73 8.08
CA VAL A 16 -0.26 -14.41 6.86
C VAL A 16 -1.45 -14.53 5.91
N ALA A 17 -1.31 -14.03 4.67
CA ALA A 17 -2.29 -14.29 3.61
C ALA A 17 -2.06 -15.66 2.97
N ARG A 18 -3.14 -16.44 2.88
CA ARG A 18 -3.22 -17.79 2.29
C ARG A 18 -4.34 -17.82 1.23
N ALA A 19 -4.60 -18.99 0.65
CA ALA A 19 -5.68 -19.17 -0.35
C ALA A 19 -7.07 -18.95 0.28
N ASP A 20 -7.20 -19.50 1.48
CA ASP A 20 -8.41 -19.68 2.26
C ASP A 20 -8.71 -18.48 3.16
N GLY A 21 -7.78 -17.53 3.29
CA GLY A 21 -7.98 -16.28 4.02
C GLY A 21 -6.71 -15.76 4.66
N VAL A 22 -6.86 -15.14 5.83
CA VAL A 22 -5.78 -14.55 6.62
C VAL A 22 -5.71 -15.21 7.98
N VAL A 23 -4.51 -15.65 8.36
CA VAL A 23 -4.19 -16.13 9.70
C VAL A 23 -3.79 -14.92 10.56
N ASP A 24 -4.51 -14.66 11.64
CA ASP A 24 -4.38 -13.49 12.52
C ASP A 24 -3.24 -13.71 13.54
N LEU A 25 -2.03 -13.36 13.13
CA LEU A 25 -0.84 -13.52 13.97
C LEU A 25 -0.83 -12.55 15.14
N GLY A 26 -1.42 -11.36 15.04
CA GLY A 26 -1.52 -10.45 16.19
C GLY A 26 -2.36 -11.04 17.31
N ARG A 27 -3.42 -11.81 16.98
CA ARG A 27 -4.19 -12.57 17.98
C ARG A 27 -3.42 -13.77 18.56
N ARG A 28 -2.67 -14.50 17.72
CA ARG A 28 -2.06 -15.79 18.10
C ARG A 28 -0.67 -15.66 18.72
N LEU A 29 0.10 -14.69 18.25
CA LEU A 29 1.51 -14.47 18.60
C LEU A 29 1.74 -13.09 19.24
N GLY A 30 0.70 -12.27 19.44
CA GLY A 30 0.80 -10.89 19.92
C GLY A 30 1.56 -10.70 21.22
N ASP A 31 1.49 -11.66 22.14
CA ASP A 31 2.23 -11.64 23.41
C ASP A 31 3.75 -11.69 23.21
N ARG A 32 4.20 -12.34 22.12
CA ARG A 32 5.63 -12.45 21.75
C ARG A 32 6.04 -11.41 20.71
N PHE A 33 5.16 -11.16 19.75
CA PHE A 33 5.38 -10.28 18.61
C PHE A 33 4.14 -9.38 18.44
N PRO A 34 4.09 -8.21 19.10
CA PRO A 34 2.88 -7.38 19.13
C PRO A 34 2.55 -6.72 17.78
N THR A 35 3.53 -6.60 16.87
CA THR A 35 3.34 -6.01 15.53
C THR A 35 4.09 -6.81 14.46
N LEU A 36 3.76 -6.56 13.19
CA LEU A 36 4.54 -7.15 12.09
C LEU A 36 6.00 -6.72 12.16
N ARG A 37 6.29 -5.46 12.51
CA ARG A 37 7.66 -4.99 12.71
C ARG A 37 8.38 -5.79 13.79
N ALA A 38 7.76 -6.02 14.95
CA ALA A 38 8.35 -6.84 16.02
C ALA A 38 8.59 -8.30 15.56
N LEU A 39 7.70 -8.85 14.73
CA LEU A 39 7.93 -10.17 14.13
C LEU A 39 9.14 -10.18 13.18
N LEU A 40 9.33 -9.11 12.38
CA LEU A 40 10.49 -8.97 11.50
C LEU A 40 11.79 -8.74 12.30
N GLU A 41 11.74 -7.98 13.40
CA GLU A 41 12.86 -7.77 14.32
C GLU A 41 13.37 -9.07 14.93
N ALA A 42 12.47 -10.05 15.16
CA ALA A 42 12.83 -11.40 15.62
C ALA A 42 13.51 -12.27 14.54
N GLY A 43 13.63 -11.78 13.30
CA GLY A 43 14.35 -12.44 12.22
C GLY A 43 13.78 -13.82 11.85
N PRO A 44 14.64 -14.82 11.56
CA PRO A 44 14.19 -16.17 11.19
C PRO A 44 13.20 -16.78 12.19
N ALA A 45 13.42 -16.60 13.49
CA ALA A 45 12.55 -17.16 14.52
C ALA A 45 11.12 -16.59 14.47
N GLY A 46 10.98 -15.30 14.16
CA GLY A 46 9.67 -14.67 13.96
C GLY A 46 8.97 -15.19 12.69
N LEU A 47 9.71 -15.31 11.59
CA LEU A 47 9.19 -15.86 10.34
C LEU A 47 8.80 -17.33 10.48
N ASP A 48 9.57 -18.15 11.19
CA ASP A 48 9.27 -19.56 11.40
C ASP A 48 8.03 -19.75 12.28
N ALA A 49 7.87 -18.93 13.32
CA ALA A 49 6.64 -18.89 14.11
C ALA A 49 5.42 -18.55 13.23
N ALA A 50 5.54 -17.57 12.34
CA ALA A 50 4.48 -17.22 11.39
C ALA A 50 4.17 -18.37 10.39
N ARG A 51 5.18 -19.11 9.93
CA ARG A 51 4.99 -20.24 8.99
C ARG A 51 4.23 -21.40 9.63
N ALA A 52 4.47 -21.64 10.91
CA ALA A 52 3.87 -22.73 11.66
C ALA A 52 2.35 -22.57 11.82
N GLU A 53 1.85 -21.33 11.88
CA GLU A 53 0.43 -21.04 12.03
C GLU A 53 -0.42 -21.43 10.81
N GLN A 54 -1.52 -22.15 11.05
CA GLN A 54 -2.45 -22.67 10.03
C GLN A 54 -3.91 -22.27 10.33
N GLY A 55 -4.75 -22.38 9.30
CA GLY A 55 -6.20 -22.13 9.39
C GLY A 55 -6.53 -20.64 9.37
N ALA A 56 -7.24 -20.20 8.34
CA ALA A 56 -7.66 -18.81 8.21
C ALA A 56 -8.64 -18.39 9.32
N ASP A 57 -8.37 -17.23 9.94
CA ASP A 57 -9.23 -16.60 10.92
C ASP A 57 -10.21 -15.62 10.27
N HIS A 58 -9.80 -14.99 9.17
CA HIS A 58 -10.59 -13.98 8.44
C HIS A 58 -10.57 -14.23 6.94
N ALA A 59 -11.68 -13.98 6.26
CA ALA A 59 -11.70 -13.90 4.80
C ALA A 59 -11.10 -12.57 4.33
N LEU A 60 -10.39 -12.57 3.19
CA LEU A 60 -9.69 -11.38 2.67
C LEU A 60 -10.62 -10.19 2.36
N ASP A 61 -11.90 -10.44 2.10
CA ASP A 61 -12.92 -9.41 1.82
C ASP A 61 -13.60 -8.86 3.08
N THR A 62 -13.32 -9.44 4.25
CA THR A 62 -13.85 -8.99 5.55
C THR A 62 -12.90 -8.06 6.32
N ILE A 63 -11.66 -7.90 5.82
CA ILE A 63 -10.64 -7.05 6.43
C ILE A 63 -10.45 -5.75 5.63
N SER A 64 -9.96 -4.71 6.30
CA SER A 64 -9.38 -3.55 5.64
C SER A 64 -7.87 -3.64 5.70
N PHE A 65 -7.18 -3.53 4.57
CA PHE A 65 -5.71 -3.54 4.57
C PHE A 65 -5.17 -2.27 5.21
N LEU A 66 -4.07 -2.41 5.96
CA LEU A 66 -3.23 -1.30 6.40
C LEU A 66 -1.97 -1.24 5.51
N PRO A 67 -1.15 -0.19 5.58
CA PRO A 67 0.21 -0.25 5.02
C PRO A 67 0.91 -1.51 5.54
N VAL A 68 1.77 -2.15 4.73
CA VAL A 68 2.41 -3.43 5.10
C VAL A 68 3.05 -3.35 6.50
N VAL A 69 3.81 -2.30 6.78
CA VAL A 69 4.37 -2.02 8.11
C VAL A 69 3.84 -0.65 8.57
N PRO A 70 2.70 -0.58 9.29
CA PRO A 70 2.08 0.70 9.69
C PRO A 70 2.95 1.55 10.63
N ASP A 71 3.81 0.88 11.40
CA ASP A 71 4.76 1.45 12.36
C ASP A 71 6.20 1.49 11.82
N ALA A 72 6.38 1.53 10.49
CA ALA A 72 7.69 1.70 9.87
C ALA A 72 8.39 2.94 10.44
N GLN A 73 9.67 2.82 10.81
CA GLN A 73 10.40 3.97 11.35
C GLN A 73 10.80 4.95 10.23
N LYS A 74 11.22 4.40 9.09
CA LYS A 74 11.61 5.17 7.91
C LYS A 74 10.95 4.59 6.67
N ILE A 75 10.41 5.50 5.85
CA ILE A 75 10.04 5.22 4.47
C ILE A 75 10.95 6.09 3.59
N ILE A 76 11.77 5.44 2.78
CA ILE A 76 12.84 6.07 2.00
C ILE A 76 12.52 5.88 0.51
N GLY A 77 12.34 6.96 -0.22
CA GLY A 77 12.09 6.92 -1.66
C GLY A 77 13.34 7.25 -2.48
N ILE A 78 13.45 6.66 -3.67
CA ILE A 78 14.54 6.91 -4.62
C ILE A 78 14.00 7.56 -5.89
N GLY A 79 14.43 8.79 -6.13
CA GLY A 79 14.07 9.51 -7.36
C GLY A 79 14.94 9.07 -8.55
N LEU A 80 14.33 9.09 -9.75
CA LEU A 80 15.05 8.93 -11.03
C LEU A 80 15.88 7.63 -11.14
N ASN A 81 15.33 6.49 -10.70
CA ASN A 81 16.08 5.23 -10.64
C ASN A 81 15.78 4.24 -11.77
N TYR A 82 15.06 4.63 -12.83
CA TYR A 82 14.87 3.80 -14.02
C TYR A 82 15.41 4.54 -15.24
N ARG A 83 16.15 3.82 -16.09
CA ARG A 83 16.70 4.40 -17.34
C ARG A 83 15.62 4.98 -18.24
N SER A 84 14.49 4.27 -18.36
CA SER A 84 13.32 4.71 -19.13
C SER A 84 12.73 6.01 -18.58
N HIS A 85 12.60 6.13 -17.26
CA HIS A 85 12.07 7.34 -16.63
C HIS A 85 13.02 8.54 -16.82
N VAL A 86 14.33 8.32 -16.75
CA VAL A 86 15.35 9.34 -17.00
C VAL A 86 15.32 9.80 -18.46
N ALA A 87 15.16 8.88 -19.41
CA ALA A 87 14.99 9.21 -20.83
C ALA A 87 13.73 10.06 -21.08
N GLU A 88 12.59 9.67 -20.49
CA GLU A 88 11.33 10.44 -20.52
C GLU A 88 11.49 11.83 -19.87
N ALA A 89 12.47 11.99 -18.98
CA ALA A 89 12.75 13.25 -18.28
C ALA A 89 13.35 14.37 -19.17
N ALA A 90 13.47 14.14 -20.49
CA ALA A 90 14.08 14.99 -21.51
C ALA A 90 15.62 14.92 -21.55
N GLY A 91 16.18 13.71 -21.58
CA GLY A 91 17.61 13.48 -21.82
C GLY A 91 18.53 13.93 -20.69
N ARG A 92 18.04 13.89 -19.44
CA ARG A 92 18.92 14.10 -18.29
C ARG A 92 19.86 12.90 -18.18
N GLU A 93 21.15 13.14 -17.92
CA GLU A 93 22.02 12.05 -17.48
C GLU A 93 21.52 11.51 -16.14
N PRO A 94 21.65 10.20 -15.87
CA PRO A 94 21.46 9.68 -14.54
C PRO A 94 22.28 10.50 -13.54
N PRO A 95 21.74 10.82 -12.35
CA PRO A 95 22.57 11.47 -11.33
C PRO A 95 23.82 10.63 -11.04
N PRO A 96 24.89 11.20 -10.46
CA PRO A 96 26.05 10.42 -10.07
C PRO A 96 25.80 9.57 -8.81
N PHE A 97 24.77 9.92 -8.02
CA PHE A 97 24.38 9.21 -6.79
C PHE A 97 22.86 9.05 -6.67
N PRO A 98 22.38 8.03 -5.93
CA PRO A 98 20.95 7.84 -5.66
C PRO A 98 20.29 9.10 -5.06
N ARG A 99 19.16 9.53 -5.63
CA ARG A 99 18.38 10.67 -5.12
C ARG A 99 17.46 10.22 -4.00
N VAL A 100 17.97 10.23 -2.78
CA VAL A 100 17.23 9.81 -1.59
C VAL A 100 16.30 10.92 -1.09
N PHE A 101 15.07 10.57 -0.74
CA PHE A 101 14.13 11.42 -0.01
C PHE A 101 13.32 10.61 1.01
N SER A 102 12.70 11.30 1.97
CA SER A 102 11.88 10.66 3.00
C SER A 102 10.39 10.80 2.68
N ARG A 103 9.64 9.74 3.01
CA ARG A 103 8.19 9.77 3.16
C ARG A 103 7.79 9.63 4.62
N TRP A 104 6.71 10.30 5.02
CA TRP A 104 6.10 10.20 6.34
C TRP A 104 5.05 9.09 6.35
N ASN A 105 4.85 8.46 7.51
CA ASN A 105 3.93 7.33 7.65
C ASN A 105 2.48 7.69 7.31
N ASP A 106 2.02 8.87 7.72
CA ASP A 106 0.66 9.35 7.46
C ASP A 106 0.40 9.70 5.98
N SER A 107 1.46 9.75 5.17
CA SER A 107 1.36 9.91 3.73
C SER A 107 1.00 8.60 3.02
N VAL A 108 1.06 7.44 3.69
CA VAL A 108 0.89 6.11 3.07
C VAL A 108 -0.34 5.38 3.63
N VAL A 109 -1.16 4.81 2.75
CA VAL A 109 -2.36 4.01 3.10
C VAL A 109 -2.22 2.54 2.72
N GLY A 110 -3.14 1.71 3.22
CA GLY A 110 -3.23 0.30 2.86
C GLY A 110 -3.81 0.05 1.47
N HIS A 111 -3.75 -1.20 1.04
CA HIS A 111 -4.35 -1.61 -0.24
C HIS A 111 -5.88 -1.43 -0.26
N GLY A 112 -6.45 -1.02 -1.38
CA GLY A 112 -7.89 -0.80 -1.51
C GLY A 112 -8.34 0.58 -1.02
N GLU A 113 -7.53 1.28 -0.22
CA GLU A 113 -7.84 2.62 0.25
C GLU A 113 -7.75 3.66 -0.88
N ALA A 114 -8.46 4.76 -0.67
CA ALA A 114 -8.43 5.90 -1.58
C ALA A 114 -7.26 6.82 -1.26
N LEU A 115 -6.58 7.27 -2.31
CA LEU A 115 -5.64 8.37 -2.32
C LEU A 115 -6.41 9.65 -2.69
N PRO A 116 -6.77 10.50 -1.72
CA PRO A 116 -7.43 11.76 -2.02
C PRO A 116 -6.46 12.66 -2.78
N ARG A 117 -6.89 13.19 -3.94
CA ARG A 117 -6.13 14.28 -4.58
C ARG A 117 -6.12 15.48 -3.64
N PRO A 118 -4.95 15.98 -3.21
CA PRO A 118 -4.92 17.14 -2.33
C PRO A 118 -5.50 18.38 -3.01
N ILE A 119 -6.22 19.20 -2.24
CA ILE A 119 -6.83 20.44 -2.75
C ILE A 119 -5.77 21.44 -3.22
N ALA A 120 -4.55 21.35 -2.69
CA ALA A 120 -3.42 22.22 -2.99
C ALA A 120 -2.97 22.21 -4.46
N SER A 121 -3.30 21.16 -5.24
CA SER A 121 -2.93 21.11 -6.67
C SER A 121 -3.77 20.12 -7.47
N GLU A 122 -3.98 20.44 -8.75
CA GLU A 122 -4.52 19.50 -9.74
C GLU A 122 -3.46 18.56 -10.35
N GLN A 123 -2.17 18.78 -10.09
CA GLN A 123 -1.05 18.03 -10.67
C GLN A 123 -0.65 16.80 -9.84
N PHE A 124 -1.65 16.04 -9.38
CA PHE A 124 -1.40 14.80 -8.66
C PHE A 124 -1.15 13.65 -9.63
N ASP A 125 -0.01 12.99 -9.47
CA ASP A 125 0.54 11.99 -10.37
C ASP A 125 0.81 10.68 -9.65
N TYR A 126 0.88 9.60 -10.43
CA TYR A 126 1.15 8.25 -9.96
C TYR A 126 2.56 7.79 -10.31
N GLU A 127 3.12 6.97 -9.44
CA GLU A 127 4.43 6.34 -9.62
C GLU A 127 4.35 4.94 -8.97
N GLY A 128 4.31 3.88 -9.78
CA GLY A 128 4.38 2.52 -9.26
C GLY A 128 5.83 2.13 -9.02
N GLU A 129 6.12 1.50 -7.88
CA GLU A 129 7.48 1.12 -7.50
C GLU A 129 7.53 -0.26 -6.82
N LEU A 130 8.71 -0.86 -6.83
CA LEU A 130 9.05 -1.96 -5.92
C LEU A 130 9.39 -1.37 -4.54
N ALA A 131 8.80 -1.92 -3.49
CA ALA A 131 9.19 -1.64 -2.11
C ALA A 131 10.03 -2.79 -1.56
N LEU A 132 11.16 -2.46 -0.95
CA LEU A 132 11.96 -3.37 -0.13
C LEU A 132 11.55 -3.18 1.33
N ILE A 133 11.28 -4.28 2.04
CA ILE A 133 11.03 -4.27 3.48
C ILE A 133 12.27 -4.84 4.17
N ILE A 134 12.90 -4.04 5.03
CA ILE A 134 14.10 -4.45 5.76
C ILE A 134 13.73 -5.45 6.86
N GLY A 135 14.52 -6.52 7.00
CA GLY A 135 14.37 -7.56 8.03
C GLY A 135 15.52 -7.62 9.01
N LYS A 136 16.76 -7.45 8.52
CA LYS A 136 17.97 -7.47 9.36
C LYS A 136 18.49 -6.04 9.49
N PRO A 137 18.65 -5.49 10.71
CA PRO A 137 19.26 -4.18 10.89
C PRO A 137 20.69 -4.12 10.35
N GLY A 138 21.15 -2.94 9.95
CA GLY A 138 22.52 -2.77 9.47
C GLY A 138 22.91 -1.32 9.19
N ARG A 139 24.21 -1.04 9.27
CA ARG A 139 24.83 0.24 8.88
C ARG A 139 26.10 -0.07 8.10
N HIS A 140 26.43 0.75 7.10
CA HIS A 140 27.53 0.47 6.17
C HIS A 140 27.47 -0.93 5.56
N ILE A 141 26.27 -1.34 5.15
CA ILE A 141 25.99 -2.65 4.58
C ILE A 141 26.79 -2.78 3.29
N ALA A 142 27.61 -3.83 3.20
CA ALA A 142 28.35 -4.11 2.00
C ALA A 142 27.43 -4.68 0.92
N LYS A 143 27.68 -4.34 -0.36
CA LYS A 143 26.77 -4.70 -1.47
C LYS A 143 26.47 -6.20 -1.55
N GLN A 144 27.46 -7.04 -1.29
CA GLN A 144 27.31 -8.51 -1.38
C GLN A 144 26.36 -9.07 -0.32
N SER A 145 26.28 -8.44 0.85
CA SER A 145 25.35 -8.84 1.92
C SER A 145 23.97 -8.20 1.81
N ALA A 146 23.73 -7.31 0.83
CA ALA A 146 22.51 -6.48 0.79
C ALA A 146 21.22 -7.31 0.84
N PHE A 147 21.12 -8.41 0.10
CA PHE A 147 19.91 -9.23 0.06
C PHE A 147 19.60 -9.92 1.40
N GLU A 148 20.61 -10.21 2.23
CA GLU A 148 20.40 -10.76 3.58
C GLU A 148 19.64 -9.79 4.51
N HIS A 149 19.64 -8.50 4.16
CA HIS A 149 18.95 -7.48 4.95
C HIS A 149 17.47 -7.32 4.60
N ILE A 150 17.00 -7.96 3.53
CA ILE A 150 15.64 -7.79 3.02
C ILE A 150 14.75 -8.92 3.56
N ALA A 151 13.72 -8.57 4.32
CA ALA A 151 12.70 -9.54 4.75
C ALA A 151 11.77 -9.92 3.60
N GLY A 152 11.52 -8.99 2.68
CA GLY A 152 10.68 -9.22 1.52
C GLY A 152 10.37 -7.96 0.74
N TYR A 153 9.41 -8.11 -0.16
CA TYR A 153 9.12 -7.15 -1.20
C TYR A 153 7.62 -6.86 -1.29
N ALA A 154 7.25 -5.62 -1.56
CA ALA A 154 5.85 -5.20 -1.73
C ALA A 154 5.70 -4.29 -2.96
N CYS A 155 4.46 -4.03 -3.37
CA CYS A 155 4.19 -2.94 -4.31
C CYS A 155 4.05 -1.62 -3.54
N PHE A 156 4.59 -0.56 -4.10
CA PHE A 156 4.44 0.80 -3.60
C PHE A 156 3.82 1.69 -4.69
N THR A 157 3.04 2.68 -4.27
CA THR A 157 2.57 3.79 -5.12
C THR A 157 3.02 5.09 -4.49
N ASP A 158 3.91 5.79 -5.17
CA ASP A 158 4.53 7.04 -4.72
C ASP A 158 3.81 8.26 -5.31
N GLY A 159 2.61 8.56 -4.79
CA GLY A 159 1.83 9.68 -5.29
C GLY A 159 2.55 11.01 -5.12
N SER A 160 2.51 11.82 -6.19
CA SER A 160 3.38 12.98 -6.36
C SER A 160 2.60 14.21 -6.81
N LEU A 161 2.71 15.32 -6.08
CA LEU A 161 2.19 16.61 -6.51
C LEU A 161 3.32 17.36 -7.23
N ARG A 162 3.23 17.43 -8.56
CA ARG A 162 4.38 17.73 -9.42
C ARG A 162 4.87 19.18 -9.35
N ASP A 163 3.96 20.10 -9.13
CA ASP A 163 4.26 21.50 -8.85
C ASP A 163 4.91 21.66 -7.47
N TRP A 164 4.36 21.04 -6.44
CA TRP A 164 4.94 21.04 -5.08
C TRP A 164 6.27 20.31 -4.99
N GLN A 165 6.50 19.32 -5.86
CA GLN A 165 7.77 18.61 -6.00
C GLN A 165 8.90 19.55 -6.48
N GLN A 166 8.57 20.64 -7.18
CA GLN A 166 9.56 21.65 -7.59
C GLN A 166 10.03 22.52 -6.42
N HIS A 167 9.23 22.65 -5.35
CA HIS A 167 9.68 23.37 -4.15
C HIS A 167 10.76 22.55 -3.44
N THR A 168 10.43 21.29 -3.13
CA THR A 168 11.36 20.23 -2.70
C THR A 168 10.73 18.87 -3.03
N THR A 169 11.54 17.82 -3.15
CA THR A 169 11.01 16.46 -3.27
C THR A 169 10.09 16.11 -2.11
N THR A 170 10.49 16.45 -0.88
CA THR A 170 9.70 16.19 0.34
C THR A 170 8.30 16.80 0.26
N SER A 171 8.18 18.07 -0.14
CA SER A 171 6.87 18.75 -0.24
C SER A 171 5.95 18.15 -1.29
N GLY A 172 6.48 17.62 -2.39
CA GLY A 172 5.66 16.99 -3.43
C GLY A 172 5.24 15.55 -3.10
N LYS A 173 5.95 14.90 -2.18
CA LYS A 173 5.83 13.47 -1.88
C LYS A 173 5.13 13.17 -0.54
N ASN A 174 4.81 14.17 0.29
CA ASN A 174 4.36 13.92 1.67
C ASN A 174 2.95 14.42 1.99
N PHE A 175 2.11 14.65 0.97
CA PHE A 175 0.72 14.98 1.24
C PHE A 175 0.02 13.80 1.94
N PHE A 176 -0.86 14.13 2.89
CA PHE A 176 -1.60 13.15 3.69
C PHE A 176 -2.30 12.12 2.80
N ARG A 177 -2.07 10.83 3.05
CA ARG A 177 -2.64 9.69 2.30
C ARG A 177 -2.41 9.75 0.78
N SER A 178 -1.27 10.28 0.33
CA SER A 178 -0.94 10.40 -1.10
C SER A 178 -0.26 9.17 -1.70
N GLY A 179 0.27 8.25 -0.91
CA GLY A 179 0.90 7.01 -1.37
C GLY A 179 0.25 5.75 -0.79
N ALA A 180 0.62 4.58 -1.29
CA ALA A 180 0.13 3.29 -0.78
C ALA A 180 1.23 2.23 -0.77
N CYS A 181 1.16 1.29 0.19
CA CYS A 181 2.07 0.15 0.26
C CYS A 181 1.27 -1.12 0.59
N GLY A 182 1.33 -2.14 -0.27
CA GLY A 182 0.57 -3.39 -0.09
C GLY A 182 0.25 -4.11 -1.40
N PRO A 183 -0.66 -5.12 -1.38
CA PRO A 183 -1.51 -5.57 -0.27
C PRO A 183 -0.80 -6.35 0.85
N TRP A 184 0.38 -6.89 0.57
CA TRP A 184 1.21 -7.65 1.50
C TRP A 184 2.66 -7.53 1.02
N MET A 185 3.61 -7.85 1.90
CA MET A 185 4.95 -8.24 1.46
C MET A 185 4.98 -9.73 1.12
N VAL A 186 5.74 -10.07 0.08
CA VAL A 186 6.18 -11.44 -0.21
C VAL A 186 7.56 -11.61 0.39
N THR A 187 7.77 -12.62 1.24
CA THR A 187 9.06 -12.82 1.90
C THR A 187 10.15 -13.16 0.89
N ALA A 188 11.40 -12.78 1.19
CA ALA A 188 12.52 -12.91 0.27
C ALA A 188 12.75 -14.34 -0.23
N ASP A 189 12.56 -15.36 0.62
CA ASP A 189 12.65 -16.77 0.24
C ASP A 189 11.62 -17.22 -0.80
N ALA A 190 10.53 -16.46 -0.98
CA ALA A 190 9.50 -16.75 -1.96
C ALA A 190 9.67 -15.93 -3.26
N VAL A 191 10.75 -15.16 -3.39
CA VAL A 191 11.08 -14.36 -4.58
C VAL A 191 12.47 -14.76 -5.06
N PRO A 192 12.58 -15.71 -6.01
CA PRO A 192 13.87 -16.26 -6.43
C PRO A 192 14.84 -15.23 -6.99
N ASP A 193 14.33 -14.27 -7.78
CA ASP A 193 15.12 -13.20 -8.37
C ASP A 193 14.36 -11.86 -8.31
N PRO A 194 14.66 -10.97 -7.36
CA PRO A 194 14.03 -9.65 -7.26
C PRO A 194 14.48 -8.68 -8.37
N THR A 195 15.50 -9.03 -9.14
CA THR A 195 16.04 -8.20 -10.23
C THR A 195 15.40 -8.50 -11.58
N ALA A 196 14.51 -9.50 -11.65
CA ALA A 196 13.80 -9.88 -12.87
C ALA A 196 12.26 -9.79 -12.74
N LEU A 197 11.76 -8.97 -11.81
CA LEU A 197 10.32 -8.80 -11.59
C LEU A 197 9.73 -7.85 -12.63
N THR A 198 8.53 -8.14 -13.13
CA THR A 198 7.80 -7.20 -13.97
C THR A 198 6.93 -6.30 -13.12
N LEU A 199 7.20 -5.00 -13.14
CA LEU A 199 6.40 -3.96 -12.50
C LEU A 199 5.39 -3.39 -13.49
N ALA A 200 4.10 -3.38 -13.13
CA ALA A 200 3.05 -2.81 -13.96
C ALA A 200 2.09 -1.92 -13.15
N SER A 201 1.86 -0.70 -13.64
CA SER A 201 0.86 0.22 -13.11
C SER A 201 -0.32 0.36 -14.07
N ARG A 202 -1.53 0.43 -13.53
CA ARG A 202 -2.76 0.68 -14.31
C ARG A 202 -3.49 1.89 -13.77
N LEU A 203 -4.06 2.69 -14.66
CA LEU A 203 -4.99 3.77 -14.35
C LEU A 203 -6.34 3.45 -15.00
N ASN A 204 -7.38 3.28 -14.19
CA ASN A 204 -8.72 2.88 -14.64
C ASN A 204 -8.70 1.61 -15.52
N GLY A 205 -7.86 0.64 -15.13
CA GLY A 205 -7.67 -0.61 -15.86
C GLY A 205 -6.70 -0.53 -17.06
N LYS A 206 -6.42 0.66 -17.61
CA LYS A 206 -5.45 0.83 -18.70
C LYS A 206 -4.03 0.76 -18.15
N GLN A 207 -3.15 -0.03 -18.78
CA GLN A 207 -1.73 -0.05 -18.44
C GLN A 207 -1.11 1.32 -18.72
N VAL A 208 -0.43 1.89 -17.72
CA VAL A 208 0.26 3.17 -17.83
C VAL A 208 1.74 3.07 -17.50
N GLN A 209 2.18 2.00 -16.84
CA GLN A 209 3.60 1.71 -16.65
C GLN A 209 3.83 0.22 -16.78
N HIS A 210 4.98 -0.16 -17.33
CA HIS A 210 5.40 -1.55 -17.50
C HIS A 210 6.92 -1.61 -17.67
N ALA A 211 7.63 -2.18 -16.71
CA ALA A 211 9.10 -2.26 -16.75
C ALA A 211 9.61 -3.48 -15.97
N SER A 212 10.86 -3.86 -16.23
CA SER A 212 11.57 -4.85 -15.41
C SER A 212 12.26 -4.16 -14.23
N THR A 213 12.29 -4.79 -13.06
CA THR A 213 13.13 -4.31 -11.94
C THR A 213 14.62 -4.41 -12.25
N GLY A 214 15.01 -5.12 -13.32
CA GLY A 214 16.36 -5.14 -13.85
C GLY A 214 16.76 -3.83 -14.54
N ASP A 215 15.79 -2.96 -14.85
CA ASP A 215 16.04 -1.65 -15.48
C ASP A 215 16.43 -0.55 -14.48
N LEU A 216 16.58 -0.92 -13.19
CA LEU A 216 17.05 0.00 -12.15
C LEU A 216 18.46 0.53 -12.49
N ILE A 217 18.65 1.85 -12.37
CA ILE A 217 19.95 2.50 -12.59
C ILE A 217 20.89 2.14 -11.45
N TYR A 218 20.43 2.31 -10.21
CA TYR A 218 21.07 1.81 -9.01
C TYR A 218 20.34 0.56 -8.56
N ASP A 219 21.03 -0.57 -8.69
CA ASP A 219 20.55 -1.87 -8.24
C ASP A 219 20.30 -1.92 -6.72
N ILE A 220 19.55 -2.93 -6.29
CA ILE A 220 19.19 -3.15 -4.88
C ILE A 220 20.43 -3.13 -3.96
N PRO A 221 21.53 -3.84 -4.29
CA PRO A 221 22.78 -3.77 -3.52
C PRO A 221 23.35 -2.36 -3.36
N THR A 222 23.35 -1.57 -4.43
CA THR A 222 23.85 -0.19 -4.42
C THR A 222 22.96 0.71 -3.57
N LEU A 223 21.64 0.55 -3.64
CA LEU A 223 20.71 1.32 -2.81
C LEU A 223 20.93 1.05 -1.32
N LEU A 224 21.00 -0.22 -0.90
CA LEU A 224 21.21 -0.57 0.51
C LEU A 224 22.56 -0.09 1.02
N ALA A 225 23.63 -0.27 0.24
CA ALA A 225 24.97 0.21 0.62
C ALA A 225 25.00 1.74 0.77
N TYR A 226 24.38 2.47 -0.17
CA TYR A 226 24.34 3.93 -0.14
C TYR A 226 23.51 4.46 1.03
N ILE A 227 22.26 3.97 1.20
CA ILE A 227 21.38 4.42 2.28
C ILE A 227 21.98 4.10 3.65
N SER A 228 22.52 2.89 3.81
CA SER A 228 23.08 2.45 5.08
C SER A 228 24.37 3.19 5.48
N ALA A 229 25.01 3.91 4.56
CA ALA A 229 26.10 4.84 4.87
C ALA A 229 25.58 6.15 5.50
N ILE A 230 24.37 6.58 5.15
CA ILE A 230 23.72 7.79 5.67
C ILE A 230 23.09 7.52 7.05
N THR A 231 22.32 6.43 7.17
CA THR A 231 21.57 6.07 8.38
C THR A 231 21.55 4.56 8.58
N PRO A 232 21.54 4.05 9.82
CA PRO A 232 21.22 2.64 10.04
C PRO A 232 19.83 2.31 9.48
N LEU A 233 19.72 1.14 8.87
CA LEU A 233 18.46 0.50 8.51
C LEU A 233 18.03 -0.42 9.66
N ALA A 234 16.75 -0.39 9.99
CA ALA A 234 16.10 -1.21 11.01
C ALA A 234 15.04 -2.11 10.38
N ALA A 235 14.69 -3.19 11.07
CA ALA A 235 13.61 -4.07 10.60
C ALA A 235 12.30 -3.28 10.49
N GLY A 236 11.55 -3.55 9.42
CA GLY A 236 10.32 -2.83 9.07
C GLY A 236 10.52 -1.50 8.34
N ASP A 237 11.76 -0.99 8.18
CA ASP A 237 12.00 0.14 7.28
C ASP A 237 11.62 -0.23 5.83
N ILE A 238 11.15 0.77 5.09
CA ILE A 238 10.67 0.60 3.71
C ILE A 238 11.54 1.43 2.77
N ILE A 239 12.03 0.82 1.70
CA ILE A 239 12.72 1.51 0.60
C ILE A 239 11.88 1.38 -0.68
N ALA A 240 11.31 2.48 -1.17
CA ALA A 240 10.64 2.56 -2.46
C ALA A 240 11.68 2.89 -3.55
N THR A 241 11.90 1.97 -4.48
CA THR A 241 13.13 1.92 -5.29
C THR A 241 13.10 2.85 -6.51
N GLY A 242 12.06 3.66 -6.68
CA GLY A 242 11.85 4.51 -7.84
C GLY A 242 10.87 3.92 -8.85
N THR A 243 10.41 4.78 -9.76
CA THR A 243 9.39 4.49 -10.78
C THR A 243 9.97 4.42 -12.19
N PRO A 244 9.43 3.55 -13.08
CA PRO A 244 9.71 3.58 -14.51
C PRO A 244 8.98 4.73 -15.22
N GLU A 245 9.20 4.84 -16.53
CA GLU A 245 8.49 5.77 -17.42
C GLU A 245 6.96 5.60 -17.38
N GLY A 246 6.26 6.56 -17.99
CA GLY A 246 4.82 6.53 -18.16
C GLY A 246 4.05 7.25 -17.05
N VAL A 247 4.75 8.09 -16.29
CA VAL A 247 4.15 9.01 -15.31
C VAL A 247 3.21 10.00 -16.00
N GLY A 248 2.10 10.36 -15.36
CA GLY A 248 1.05 11.18 -15.95
C GLY A 248 1.52 12.58 -16.38
N SER A 249 2.46 13.18 -15.65
CA SER A 249 3.05 14.49 -15.98
C SER A 249 3.73 14.55 -17.36
N ARG A 250 4.23 13.42 -17.85
CA ARG A 250 4.96 13.32 -19.13
C ARG A 250 4.09 12.84 -20.30
N ARG A 251 2.88 12.33 -20.02
CA ARG A 251 1.90 11.91 -21.04
C ARG A 251 1.24 13.09 -21.75
N LYS A 252 0.89 12.94 -23.03
CA LYS A 252 0.10 13.94 -23.78
C LYS A 252 -1.33 14.03 -23.21
N TRP A 253 -1.88 15.24 -23.14
CA TRP A 253 -3.11 15.60 -22.39
C TRP A 253 -4.36 14.72 -22.66
N ARG A 254 -4.50 14.10 -23.85
CA ARG A 254 -5.62 13.20 -24.16
C ARG A 254 -5.63 11.89 -23.34
N GLU A 255 -4.53 11.54 -22.69
CA GLU A 255 -4.41 10.33 -21.87
C GLU A 255 -4.36 10.57 -20.36
N ARG A 256 -4.27 11.84 -19.93
CA ARG A 256 -4.34 12.21 -18.52
C ARG A 256 -5.80 12.24 -18.10
N CYS A 257 -6.18 11.47 -17.10
CA CYS A 257 -7.47 11.56 -16.42
C CYS A 257 -8.67 11.51 -17.39
N ALA A 258 -8.94 10.35 -17.99
CA ALA A 258 -10.15 10.13 -18.78
C ALA A 258 -11.41 10.22 -17.90
N THR A 259 -11.94 11.44 -17.73
CA THR A 259 -13.36 11.73 -17.53
C THR A 259 -13.69 13.01 -18.33
N PRO A 260 -14.18 12.89 -19.57
CA PRO A 260 -14.40 14.05 -20.44
C PRO A 260 -15.58 14.95 -20.08
N SER A 261 -16.26 14.80 -18.93
CA SER A 261 -17.62 15.36 -18.78
C SER A 261 -18.00 16.03 -17.47
N LEU A 262 -17.06 16.45 -16.60
CA LEU A 262 -17.43 17.19 -15.37
C LEU A 262 -16.93 18.64 -15.37
N PRO A 263 -17.80 19.61 -14.99
CA PRO A 263 -17.47 21.04 -14.97
C PRO A 263 -16.32 21.35 -14.00
N ARG A 264 -15.56 22.42 -14.30
CA ARG A 264 -14.31 22.84 -13.61
C ARG A 264 -14.41 22.94 -12.07
N LYS A 265 -15.61 23.09 -11.50
CA LYS A 265 -15.83 23.20 -10.04
C LYS A 265 -16.05 21.86 -9.31
N ALA A 266 -16.10 20.73 -10.01
CA ALA A 266 -16.47 19.42 -9.44
C ALA A 266 -15.35 18.36 -9.53
N ARG A 267 -14.08 18.76 -9.49
CA ARG A 267 -12.96 17.81 -9.59
C ARG A 267 -12.46 17.42 -8.19
N ALA A 268 -13.10 16.50 -7.51
CA ALA A 268 -12.40 15.63 -6.56
C ALA A 268 -12.06 14.34 -7.32
N ALA A 269 -10.81 14.22 -7.78
CA ALA A 269 -10.35 12.98 -8.41
C ALA A 269 -9.81 12.09 -7.28
N TRP A 270 -10.46 10.95 -7.07
CA TRP A 270 -10.01 9.96 -6.11
C TRP A 270 -9.11 8.98 -6.84
N MET A 271 -7.99 8.52 -6.29
CA MET A 271 -7.24 7.40 -6.87
C MET A 271 -7.34 6.21 -5.91
N SER A 272 -8.13 5.18 -6.23
CA SER A 272 -8.25 3.97 -5.40
C SER A 272 -7.23 2.92 -5.83
N PHE A 273 -6.44 2.39 -4.91
CA PHE A 273 -5.46 1.35 -5.23
C PHE A 273 -6.14 -0.03 -5.29
N SER A 274 -6.35 -0.65 -6.46
CA SER A 274 -7.17 -1.87 -6.57
C SER A 274 -6.55 -3.05 -7.32
N ARG A 275 -6.55 -4.21 -6.64
CA ARG A 275 -6.31 -5.59 -7.12
C ARG A 275 -4.91 -5.93 -7.69
N LEU A 276 -4.12 -6.61 -6.88
CA LEU A 276 -3.29 -7.74 -7.33
C LEU A 276 -4.21 -8.97 -7.52
N ARG A 277 -4.09 -9.69 -8.65
CA ARG A 277 -4.44 -11.10 -8.79
C ARG A 277 -3.07 -11.75 -8.84
N ALA A 278 -2.64 -12.36 -7.74
CA ALA A 278 -1.67 -13.42 -7.88
C ALA A 278 -2.40 -14.54 -8.65
N ALA A 279 -1.86 -14.95 -9.80
CA ALA A 279 -2.32 -16.18 -10.42
C ALA A 279 -2.03 -17.31 -9.42
N TRP A 280 -3.07 -17.92 -8.88
CA TRP A 280 -2.93 -19.20 -8.22
C TRP A 280 -2.62 -20.22 -9.33
N PRO A 281 -1.59 -21.07 -9.24
CA PRO A 281 -1.54 -22.25 -10.10
C PRO A 281 -2.71 -23.14 -9.69
N ALA A 282 -3.87 -22.95 -10.33
CA ALA A 282 -5.02 -23.79 -10.18
C ALA A 282 -4.71 -25.11 -10.90
N ASN A 283 -4.23 -26.10 -10.14
CA ASN A 283 -4.11 -27.44 -10.65
C ASN A 283 -5.46 -28.16 -10.52
N ARG A 284 -5.98 -28.56 -11.69
CA ARG A 284 -7.07 -29.50 -11.99
C ARG A 284 -8.52 -28.96 -12.14
N PRO A 285 -9.24 -29.42 -13.20
CA PRO A 285 -10.63 -29.04 -13.45
C PRO A 285 -11.56 -29.90 -12.59
N PHE A 286 -12.45 -29.26 -11.83
CA PHE A 286 -13.63 -29.93 -11.31
C PHE A 286 -14.71 -29.91 -12.40
N THR A 287 -15.09 -31.10 -12.86
CA THR A 287 -16.22 -31.35 -13.73
C THR A 287 -17.52 -30.99 -13.00
N ALA A 288 -18.34 -30.12 -13.59
CA ALA A 288 -19.63 -29.75 -13.06
C ALA A 288 -20.68 -30.81 -13.44
N SER A 289 -21.07 -31.63 -12.48
CA SER A 289 -22.32 -32.39 -12.49
C SER A 289 -22.96 -32.23 -11.11
N MET A 290 -23.93 -31.32 -11.00
CA MET A 290 -25.22 -31.51 -10.30
C MET A 290 -25.88 -30.15 -10.03
N ARG A 291 -26.94 -29.90 -10.81
CA ARG A 291 -27.99 -28.92 -10.51
C ARG A 291 -29.01 -29.56 -9.56
N ARG A 292 -29.75 -28.70 -8.83
CA ARG A 292 -31.00 -28.94 -8.04
C ARG A 292 -30.70 -29.40 -6.61
N LEU A 293 -31.27 -28.85 -5.52
CA LEU A 293 -32.51 -28.10 -5.27
C LEU A 293 -32.34 -27.13 -4.09
N MET A 294 -33.04 -25.98 -4.10
CA MET A 294 -33.51 -25.31 -2.88
C MET A 294 -34.94 -24.77 -3.10
N PRO A 295 -35.86 -24.90 -2.12
CA PRO A 295 -37.23 -24.39 -2.22
C PRO A 295 -37.34 -22.93 -1.71
N PRO A 296 -38.42 -22.20 -2.04
CA PRO A 296 -38.54 -20.77 -1.76
C PRO A 296 -38.96 -20.46 -0.31
N ILE A 297 -38.43 -19.36 0.22
CA ILE A 297 -38.75 -18.79 1.53
C ILE A 297 -39.91 -17.80 1.38
N SER A 298 -40.94 -17.93 2.23
CA SER A 298 -42.06 -16.97 2.36
C SER A 298 -41.75 -15.89 3.41
N PRO A 299 -42.28 -14.66 3.31
CA PRO A 299 -41.94 -13.54 4.19
C PRO A 299 -42.79 -13.50 5.47
N PRO A 300 -42.30 -12.93 6.60
CA PRO A 300 -43.09 -12.80 7.80
C PRO A 300 -43.92 -11.50 7.85
N SER A 301 -45.10 -11.62 8.45
CA SER A 301 -46.09 -10.58 8.75
C SER A 301 -45.73 -9.73 9.97
N ARG A 302 -46.08 -8.44 9.92
CA ARG A 302 -46.06 -7.47 11.04
C ARG A 302 -47.12 -7.78 12.10
N PRO A 303 -46.94 -7.26 13.34
CA PRO A 303 -48.08 -6.63 14.02
C PRO A 303 -47.78 -5.21 14.54
N GLN A 304 -48.88 -4.49 14.77
CA GLN A 304 -48.99 -3.07 15.14
C GLN A 304 -49.01 -2.84 16.67
N SER A 305 -48.46 -1.67 17.05
CA SER A 305 -48.93 -0.72 18.09
C SER A 305 -49.14 -1.15 19.55
N ARG A 306 -48.59 -0.37 20.51
CA ARG A 306 -49.34 0.57 21.37
C ARG A 306 -48.42 1.44 22.24
N ARG A 307 -48.95 2.61 22.63
CA ARG A 307 -48.34 3.80 23.25
C ARG A 307 -48.24 3.75 24.79
N ARG A 308 -47.39 4.65 25.32
CA ARG A 308 -47.55 5.61 26.47
C ARG A 308 -46.46 5.47 27.56
N VAL A 309 -46.03 6.46 28.36
CA VAL A 309 -46.01 7.96 28.45
C VAL A 309 -45.13 8.31 29.70
N CYS A 310 -44.48 9.49 29.72
CA CYS A 310 -43.86 10.24 30.87
C CYS A 310 -42.71 9.58 31.64
N GLY A 311 -41.75 10.26 32.28
CA GLY A 311 -41.32 11.66 32.53
C GLY A 311 -39.94 11.53 33.25
N THR A 312 -39.00 12.47 33.28
CA THR A 312 -38.94 13.68 34.11
C THR A 312 -37.59 14.39 33.89
N ALA A 313 -37.51 15.67 34.28
CA ALA A 313 -36.44 16.64 34.02
C ALA A 313 -35.25 16.63 35.03
N ARG A 314 -34.24 17.46 34.68
CA ARG A 314 -33.02 17.94 35.41
C ARG A 314 -31.78 17.04 35.25
N ALA A 315 -30.55 17.52 35.02
CA ALA A 315 -29.93 18.80 35.40
C ALA A 315 -28.85 19.27 34.41
N ARG A 316 -28.66 20.60 34.34
CA ARG A 316 -27.50 21.26 33.73
C ARG A 316 -26.37 21.36 34.77
N ARG A 317 -25.13 20.96 34.44
CA ARG A 317 -23.91 21.81 34.41
C ARG A 317 -22.61 20.97 34.37
N CYS A 318 -21.65 21.53 33.63
CA CYS A 318 -20.20 21.35 33.70
C CYS A 318 -19.60 20.01 33.29
N ALA A 319 -19.39 19.84 31.98
CA ALA A 319 -18.19 19.18 31.47
C ALA A 319 -17.62 20.03 30.33
N ALA A 320 -16.60 20.83 30.63
CA ALA A 320 -15.70 21.37 29.63
C ALA A 320 -14.92 20.19 29.05
N ARG A 321 -15.33 19.70 27.87
CA ARG A 321 -14.61 18.71 27.09
C ARG A 321 -14.30 19.27 25.70
N ALA A 322 -13.01 19.38 25.43
CA ALA A 322 -12.35 19.21 24.14
C ALA A 322 -13.12 19.69 22.89
N LYS A 323 -13.10 21.00 22.64
CA LYS A 323 -13.37 21.59 21.31
C LYS A 323 -12.10 21.54 20.44
N TRP A 324 -11.62 20.35 20.06
CA TRP A 324 -10.59 20.20 19.02
C TRP A 324 -10.74 18.87 18.26
N LEU A 325 -11.94 18.53 17.84
CA LEU A 325 -12.20 17.51 16.80
C LEU A 325 -13.41 17.95 15.98
N LEU A 326 -13.25 19.00 15.18
CA LEU A 326 -14.16 19.22 14.05
C LEU A 326 -13.71 18.28 12.93
N PRO A 327 -14.62 17.50 12.31
CA PRO A 327 -14.31 16.80 11.08
C PRO A 327 -13.98 17.84 10.00
N TRP A 328 -12.79 17.78 9.43
CA TRP A 328 -12.40 18.66 8.33
C TRP A 328 -13.33 18.40 7.14
N PRO A 329 -13.99 19.42 6.57
CA PRO A 329 -14.98 19.26 5.51
C PRO A 329 -14.28 19.13 4.15
N ASN A 330 -13.49 18.08 3.94
CA ASN A 330 -12.77 17.86 2.68
C ASN A 330 -13.13 16.52 2.06
N VAL A 331 -14.42 16.28 1.82
CA VAL A 331 -14.88 15.14 1.01
C VAL A 331 -16.08 15.60 0.17
N LEU A 332 -15.81 16.01 -1.08
CA LEU A 332 -16.85 16.17 -2.09
C LEU A 332 -16.93 14.88 -2.93
N PRO A 333 -18.11 14.27 -3.11
CA PRO A 333 -18.26 13.12 -4.00
C PRO A 333 -18.05 13.53 -5.46
N GLY A 334 -17.15 12.85 -6.15
CA GLY A 334 -16.76 13.10 -7.54
C GLY A 334 -16.01 11.90 -8.13
N ALA A 335 -15.84 11.86 -9.46
CA ALA A 335 -15.31 10.72 -10.19
C ALA A 335 -14.02 10.12 -9.57
N SER A 336 -14.06 8.82 -9.28
CA SER A 336 -12.91 8.09 -8.75
C SER A 336 -12.15 7.38 -9.86
N GLN A 337 -10.85 7.66 -9.94
CA GLN A 337 -9.86 6.90 -10.66
C GLN A 337 -9.39 5.71 -9.81
N ARG A 338 -8.91 4.64 -10.46
CA ARG A 338 -8.33 3.48 -9.79
C ARG A 338 -6.91 3.26 -10.29
N ILE A 339 -5.95 3.25 -9.37
CA ILE A 339 -4.56 2.87 -9.64
C ILE A 339 -4.36 1.42 -9.21
N SER A 340 -3.52 0.66 -9.89
CA SER A 340 -3.07 -0.63 -9.37
C SER A 340 -1.64 -0.87 -9.77
N CYS A 341 -0.79 -1.20 -8.81
CA CYS A 341 0.58 -1.65 -9.06
C CYS A 341 0.62 -3.16 -8.86
N ARG A 342 1.35 -3.85 -9.74
CA ARG A 342 1.60 -5.30 -9.64
C ARG A 342 3.04 -5.61 -9.94
N THR A 343 3.57 -6.56 -9.18
CA THR A 343 4.78 -7.30 -9.51
C THR A 343 4.44 -8.76 -9.80
N SER A 344 4.98 -9.32 -10.88
CA SER A 344 4.97 -10.77 -11.10
C SER A 344 6.11 -11.40 -10.33
N TRP A 345 5.78 -12.32 -9.42
CA TRP A 345 6.73 -13.07 -8.60
C TRP A 345 7.00 -14.45 -9.21
#